data_AF-A0A0A1UEW6-F1
#
_entry.id   AF-A0A0A1UEW6-F1
#
_cell.length_a   1.000
_cell.length_b   1.000
_cell.length_c   1.000
_cell.angle_alpha   90.00
_cell.angle_beta   90.00
_cell.angle_gamma   90.00
#
_symmetry.space_group_name_H-M   'P 1'
#
loop_
_entity.id
_entity.type
_entity.pdbx_description
1 polymer ?
#
loop_
_entity_poly.entity_id
_entity_poly.type
_entity_poly.pdbx_seq_one_letter_code
_entity_poly.pdbx_strand_id
1 'polypeptide(L)'
;MICCSRNGTSHKDGKRLEKPEWTKEVGYKRKYQFREKRNYQVSQQGIFLAIINQYFEIDLLNPIKRSNVATQILRIDTLKRGEDIIHFNSFLEERCQTLFKNDIANGVSTKTAMRRLETNKVAEGLHLLIDILLELGYFFTSKVSKGVNGFQRIETVKIIHTKNRTFNRKMIEEIGQEANAFLFKELSTEGRSQICVKNQELQGLLCE
;
A
#
# COMPACT_ATOMS: atom_id res chain seq x y z
N MET A 1 -26.73 -61.38 4.65
CA MET A 1 -27.96 -60.78 5.23
C MET A 1 -27.51 -59.52 5.99
N ILE A 2 -27.65 -58.31 5.41
CA ILE A 2 -28.79 -57.35 5.60
C ILE A 2 -28.91 -56.99 7.10
N CYS A 3 -28.83 -55.76 7.64
CA CYS A 3 -29.15 -54.41 7.15
C CYS A 3 -28.53 -53.30 8.04
N CYS A 4 -28.46 -52.08 7.51
CA CYS A 4 -28.18 -50.79 8.18
C CYS A 4 -29.31 -50.31 9.12
N SER A 5 -28.98 -49.46 10.11
CA SER A 5 -29.72 -48.27 10.65
C SER A 5 -29.23 -47.94 12.07
N ARG A 6 -29.11 -46.71 12.61
CA ARG A 6 -29.50 -45.36 12.20
C ARG A 6 -28.73 -44.31 13.03
N ASN A 7 -28.62 -43.13 12.42
CA ASN A 7 -28.10 -41.84 12.87
C ASN A 7 -28.56 -41.33 14.25
N GLY A 8 -27.66 -40.58 14.88
CA GLY A 8 -27.98 -39.57 15.91
C GLY A 8 -27.07 -38.36 15.75
N THR A 9 -27.35 -37.49 14.77
CA THR A 9 -26.64 -36.21 14.59
C THR A 9 -27.44 -35.08 15.24
N SER A 10 -26.84 -34.47 16.26
CA SER A 10 -27.26 -33.21 16.88
C SER A 10 -27.22 -32.08 15.85
N HIS A 11 -28.37 -31.45 15.61
CA HIS A 11 -28.46 -30.18 14.89
C HIS A 11 -28.20 -29.03 15.86
N LYS A 12 -27.16 -28.23 15.59
CA LYS A 12 -27.06 -26.82 15.99
C LYS A 12 -26.93 -26.00 14.72
N ASP A 13 -27.80 -25.00 14.60
CA ASP A 13 -28.03 -24.18 13.42
C ASP A 13 -26.80 -23.35 13.02
N GLY A 14 -25.92 -23.96 12.21
CA GLY A 14 -24.94 -23.26 11.40
C GLY A 14 -25.57 -22.92 10.05
N LYS A 15 -26.10 -21.71 9.87
CA LYS A 15 -26.47 -21.22 8.53
C LYS A 15 -25.23 -21.26 7.64
N ARG A 16 -25.20 -22.23 6.71
CA ARG A 16 -24.20 -22.32 5.66
C ARG A 16 -24.39 -21.10 4.76
N LEU A 17 -23.52 -20.10 4.86
CA LEU A 17 -23.50 -18.98 3.94
C LEU A 17 -23.35 -19.55 2.51
N GLU A 18 -24.38 -19.37 1.69
CA GLU A 18 -24.35 -19.77 0.29
C GLU A 18 -23.20 -19.07 -0.41
N LYS A 19 -22.36 -19.84 -1.11
CA LYS A 19 -21.26 -19.27 -1.88
C LYS A 19 -21.87 -18.46 -3.01
N PRO A 20 -21.50 -17.17 -3.18
CA PRO A 20 -22.09 -16.34 -4.21
C PRO A 20 -21.83 -16.94 -5.60
N GLU A 21 -22.87 -16.99 -6.41
CA GLU A 21 -22.80 -17.45 -7.79
C GLU A 21 -21.87 -16.55 -8.61
N TRP A 22 -20.98 -17.16 -9.39
CA TRP A 22 -19.99 -16.43 -10.18
C TRP A 22 -20.61 -15.90 -11.46
N THR A 23 -21.04 -14.64 -11.47
CA THR A 23 -21.45 -13.94 -12.69
C THR A 23 -20.33 -13.06 -13.26
N LYS A 24 -20.36 -12.80 -14.58
CA LYS A 24 -19.39 -11.91 -15.26
C LYS A 24 -19.38 -10.50 -14.62
N GLU A 25 -20.54 -10.02 -14.19
CA GLU A 25 -20.71 -8.72 -13.53
C GLU A 25 -20.01 -8.65 -12.17
N VAL A 26 -20.16 -9.69 -11.35
CA VAL A 26 -19.47 -9.79 -10.05
C VAL A 26 -17.95 -9.84 -10.24
N GLY A 27 -17.48 -10.48 -11.32
CA GLY A 27 -16.07 -10.47 -11.72
C GLY A 27 -15.57 -9.08 -12.11
N TYR A 28 -16.32 -8.36 -12.95
CA TYR A 28 -15.98 -7.00 -13.39
C TYR A 28 -15.92 -6.01 -12.22
N LYS A 29 -16.94 -6.03 -11.35
CA LYS A 29 -17.01 -5.16 -10.17
C LYS A 29 -15.81 -5.35 -9.24
N ARG A 30 -15.37 -6.60 -9.03
CA ARG A 30 -14.18 -6.90 -8.21
C ARG A 30 -12.88 -6.36 -8.82
N LYS A 31 -12.70 -6.48 -10.14
CA LYS A 31 -11.53 -5.92 -10.83
C LYS A 31 -11.49 -4.40 -10.73
N TYR A 32 -12.63 -3.75 -10.92
CA TYR A 32 -12.76 -2.30 -10.81
C TYR A 32 -12.40 -1.81 -9.39
N GLN A 33 -12.95 -2.43 -8.35
CA GLN A 33 -12.62 -2.11 -6.95
C GLN A 33 -11.14 -2.34 -6.61
N PHE A 34 -10.51 -3.39 -7.16
CA PHE A 34 -9.08 -3.62 -6.97
C PHE A 34 -8.24 -2.51 -7.61
N ARG A 35 -8.61 -2.08 -8.82
CA ARG A 35 -7.95 -0.98 -9.53
C ARG A 35 -8.08 0.33 -8.76
N GLU A 36 -9.28 0.70 -8.31
CA GLU A 36 -9.51 1.91 -7.53
C GLU A 36 -8.69 1.91 -6.23
N LYS A 37 -8.66 0.77 -5.51
CA LYS A 37 -7.85 0.65 -4.30
C LYS A 37 -6.37 0.86 -4.61
N ARG A 38 -5.87 0.26 -5.70
CA ARG A 38 -4.46 0.40 -6.08
C ARG A 38 -4.13 1.84 -6.49
N ASN A 39 -4.99 2.47 -7.28
CA ASN A 39 -4.82 3.87 -7.68
C ASN A 39 -4.80 4.79 -6.46
N TYR A 40 -5.67 4.55 -5.48
CA TYR A 40 -5.65 5.32 -4.24
C TYR A 40 -4.36 5.12 -3.44
N GLN A 41 -3.81 3.91 -3.40
CA GLN A 41 -2.51 3.67 -2.77
C GLN A 41 -1.36 4.40 -3.48
N VAL A 42 -1.41 4.49 -4.80
CA VAL A 42 -0.47 5.28 -5.60
C VAL A 42 -0.59 6.77 -5.26
N SER A 43 -1.81 7.30 -5.22
CA SER A 43 -2.06 8.69 -4.79
C SER A 43 -1.54 8.95 -3.37
N GLN A 44 -1.83 8.05 -2.41
CA GLN A 44 -1.32 8.18 -1.04
C GLN A 44 0.21 8.22 -1.01
N GLN A 45 0.88 7.32 -1.74
CA GLN A 45 2.33 7.34 -1.81
C GLN A 45 2.85 8.65 -2.40
N GLY A 46 2.25 9.13 -3.49
CA GLY A 46 2.67 10.36 -4.16
C GLY A 46 2.62 11.58 -3.24
N ILE A 47 1.49 11.80 -2.55
CA ILE A 47 1.40 12.94 -1.62
C ILE A 47 2.31 12.77 -0.40
N PHE A 48 2.49 11.54 0.11
CA PHE A 48 3.43 11.32 1.21
C PHE A 48 4.86 11.65 0.80
N LEU A 49 5.28 11.26 -0.41
CA LEU A 49 6.61 11.59 -0.93
C LEU A 49 6.78 13.09 -1.17
N ALA A 50 5.76 13.78 -1.71
CA ALA A 50 5.79 15.23 -1.87
C ALA A 50 6.00 15.95 -0.52
N ILE A 51 5.29 15.50 0.51
CA ILE A 51 5.41 16.05 1.88
C ILE A 51 6.78 15.72 2.48
N ILE A 52 7.22 14.46 2.41
CA ILE A 52 8.52 14.02 2.94
C ILE A 52 9.67 14.78 2.27
N ASN A 53 9.55 15.13 0.99
CA ASN A 53 10.57 15.87 0.25
C ASN A 53 10.86 17.27 0.84
N GLN A 54 9.98 17.83 1.69
CA GLN A 54 10.28 19.07 2.43
C GLN A 54 11.47 18.92 3.38
N TYR A 55 11.74 17.69 3.81
CA TYR A 55 12.71 17.36 4.87
C TYR A 55 13.79 16.40 4.40
N PHE A 56 13.49 15.52 3.43
CA PHE A 56 14.37 14.46 2.97
C PHE A 56 14.65 14.54 1.47
N GLU A 57 15.87 14.18 1.10
CA GLU A 57 16.23 13.78 -0.25
C GLU A 57 15.69 12.37 -0.49
N ILE A 58 15.16 12.12 -1.68
CA ILE A 58 14.51 10.86 -2.02
C ILE A 58 15.28 10.19 -3.15
N ASP A 59 15.83 9.02 -2.86
CA ASP A 59 16.41 8.15 -3.88
C ASP A 59 15.36 7.13 -4.33
N LEU A 60 15.06 7.11 -5.62
CA LEU A 60 14.12 6.20 -6.25
C LEU A 60 14.84 5.16 -7.11
N LEU A 61 14.31 3.95 -7.12
CA LEU A 61 14.72 2.85 -7.99
C LEU A 61 13.78 2.73 -9.19
N ASN A 62 14.33 2.31 -10.32
CA ASN A 62 13.50 1.96 -11.46
C ASN A 62 12.54 0.79 -11.14
N PRO A 63 11.30 0.84 -11.67
CA PRO A 63 10.38 -0.29 -11.59
C PRO A 63 10.97 -1.48 -12.35
N ILE A 64 10.83 -2.68 -11.79
CA ILE A 64 11.32 -3.93 -12.42
C ILE A 64 10.61 -4.18 -13.76
N LYS A 65 9.34 -3.75 -13.88
CA LYS A 65 8.55 -3.80 -15.10
C LYS A 65 7.83 -2.47 -15.30
N ARG A 66 8.17 -1.74 -16.35
CA ARG A 66 7.47 -0.51 -16.75
C ARG A 66 6.12 -0.87 -17.37
N SER A 67 5.05 -0.30 -16.84
CA SER A 67 3.72 -0.37 -17.45
C SER A 67 3.39 0.99 -18.04
N ASN A 68 3.02 1.02 -19.31
CA ASN A 68 2.60 2.26 -19.98
C ASN A 68 1.11 2.58 -19.73
N VAL A 69 0.38 1.71 -19.03
CA VAL A 69 -1.09 1.75 -18.95
C VAL A 69 -1.61 2.03 -17.54
N ALA A 70 -0.85 1.67 -16.50
CA ALA A 70 -1.29 1.80 -15.11
C ALA A 70 -0.29 2.61 -14.29
N THR A 71 -0.79 3.55 -13.51
CA THR A 71 -0.02 4.32 -12.53
C THR A 71 0.65 3.35 -11.55
N GLN A 72 1.96 3.47 -11.40
CA GLN A 72 2.76 2.52 -10.64
C GLN A 72 3.17 3.08 -9.29
N ILE A 73 3.29 2.17 -8.32
CA ILE A 73 3.91 2.49 -7.03
C ILE A 73 5.41 2.64 -7.26
N LEU A 74 5.96 3.75 -6.78
CA LEU A 74 7.38 4.07 -6.89
C LEU A 74 8.16 3.22 -5.90
N ARG A 75 9.35 2.80 -6.31
CA ARG A 75 10.28 2.07 -5.44
C ARG A 75 11.23 3.08 -4.83
N ILE A 76 11.17 3.23 -3.51
CA ILE A 76 12.04 4.14 -2.75
C ILE A 76 13.23 3.32 -2.27
N ASP A 77 14.45 3.74 -2.60
CA ASP A 77 15.68 3.12 -2.11
C ASP A 77 16.00 3.64 -0.71
N THR A 78 16.22 4.95 -0.62
CA THR A 78 16.60 5.63 0.62
C THR A 78 15.92 7.00 0.76
N LEU A 79 15.78 7.44 2.01
CA LEU A 79 15.42 8.81 2.38
C LEU A 79 16.58 9.38 3.20
N LYS A 80 17.11 10.53 2.80
CA LYS A 80 18.31 11.12 3.44
C LYS A 80 18.04 12.51 3.99
N ARG A 81 18.57 12.80 5.18
CA ARG A 81 18.53 14.13 5.80
C ARG A 81 19.85 14.41 6.50
N GLY A 82 20.74 15.14 5.83
CA GLY A 82 22.10 15.35 6.34
C GLY A 82 22.85 14.02 6.38
N GLU A 83 23.32 13.61 7.57
CA GLU A 83 24.01 12.34 7.79
C GLU A 83 23.04 11.16 8.06
N ASP A 84 21.77 11.46 8.35
CA ASP A 84 20.76 10.42 8.63
C ASP A 84 20.25 9.81 7.32
N ILE A 85 20.34 8.47 7.22
CA ILE A 85 19.91 7.71 6.06
C ILE A 85 18.92 6.63 6.51
N ILE A 86 17.71 6.69 5.96
CA ILE A 86 16.71 5.63 6.10
C ILE A 86 16.82 4.72 4.88
N HIS A 87 17.34 3.50 5.07
CA HIS A 87 17.38 2.46 4.04
C HIS A 87 15.99 1.82 3.83
N PHE A 88 15.10 2.57 3.16
CA PHE A 88 13.69 2.26 3.02
C PHE A 88 13.44 0.87 2.39
N ASN A 89 14.08 0.54 1.27
CA ASN A 89 13.87 -0.74 0.60
C ASN A 89 14.33 -1.93 1.48
N SER A 90 15.49 -1.81 2.13
CA SER A 90 16.04 -2.85 3.01
C SER A 90 15.12 -3.13 4.20
N PHE A 91 14.62 -2.08 4.85
CA PHE A 91 13.67 -2.21 5.95
C PHE A 91 12.38 -2.94 5.51
N LEU A 92 11.83 -2.55 4.36
CA LEU A 92 10.62 -3.19 3.83
C LEU A 92 10.84 -4.66 3.49
N GLU A 93 11.99 -5.01 2.93
CA GLU A 93 12.33 -6.40 2.61
C GLU A 93 12.38 -7.26 3.88
N GLU A 94 13.05 -6.80 4.94
CA GLU A 94 13.12 -7.51 6.22
C GLU A 94 11.73 -7.69 6.86
N ARG A 95 10.94 -6.60 6.90
CA ARG A 95 9.57 -6.59 7.41
C ARG A 95 8.68 -7.59 6.67
N CYS A 96 8.75 -7.57 5.34
CA CYS A 96 7.98 -8.44 4.47
C CYS A 96 8.40 -9.91 4.57
N GLN A 97 9.70 -10.19 4.71
CA GLN A 97 10.21 -11.54 4.95
C GLN A 97 9.71 -12.09 6.28
N THR A 98 9.66 -11.25 7.32
CA THR A 98 9.09 -11.63 8.63
C THR A 98 7.62 -12.00 8.51
N LEU A 99 6.82 -11.19 7.81
CA LEU A 99 5.41 -11.50 7.54
C LEU A 99 5.24 -12.80 6.74
N PHE A 100 6.10 -13.04 5.74
CA PHE A 100 6.07 -14.27 4.96
C PHE A 100 6.37 -15.50 5.82
N LYS A 101 7.41 -15.46 6.66
CA LYS A 101 7.75 -16.55 7.58
C LYS A 101 6.61 -16.85 8.54
N ASN A 102 5.96 -15.80 9.06
CA ASN A 102 4.79 -15.94 9.93
C ASN A 102 3.59 -16.58 9.20
N ASP A 103 3.34 -16.23 7.93
CA ASP A 103 2.30 -16.88 7.12
C ASP A 103 2.57 -18.40 7.00
N ILE A 104 3.81 -18.78 6.67
CA ILE A 104 4.20 -20.20 6.54
C ILE A 104 4.05 -20.94 7.88
N ALA A 105 4.51 -20.34 8.98
CA ALA A 105 4.41 -20.90 10.32
C ALA A 105 2.95 -21.13 10.76
N ASN A 106 2.03 -20.28 10.30
CA ASN A 106 0.60 -20.39 10.56
C ASN A 106 -0.16 -21.30 9.57
N GLY A 107 0.56 -22.10 8.76
CA GLY A 107 -0.03 -23.07 7.85
C GLY A 107 -0.60 -22.47 6.56
N VAL A 108 -0.26 -21.22 6.22
CA VAL A 108 -0.63 -20.63 4.93
C VAL A 108 0.23 -21.24 3.83
N SER A 109 -0.39 -21.68 2.73
CA SER A 109 0.36 -22.25 1.61
C SER A 109 1.33 -21.24 0.99
N THR A 110 2.51 -21.70 0.57
CA THR A 110 3.56 -20.86 -0.03
C THR A 110 3.05 -19.99 -1.19
N LYS A 111 2.18 -20.54 -2.04
CA LYS A 111 1.52 -19.80 -3.13
C LYS A 111 0.68 -18.63 -2.61
N THR A 112 -0.06 -18.84 -1.52
CA THR A 112 -0.89 -17.80 -0.91
C THR A 112 -0.04 -16.77 -0.18
N ALA A 113 0.99 -17.21 0.54
CA ALA A 113 1.94 -16.35 1.23
C ALA A 113 2.70 -15.44 0.24
N MET A 114 3.18 -15.97 -0.89
CA MET A 114 3.80 -15.16 -1.95
C MET A 114 2.85 -14.11 -2.53
N ARG A 115 1.58 -14.46 -2.74
CA ARG A 115 0.58 -13.48 -3.20
C ARG A 115 0.30 -12.39 -2.16
N ARG A 116 0.30 -12.75 -0.87
CA ARG A 116 0.14 -11.79 0.25
C ARG A 116 1.34 -10.87 0.34
N LEU A 117 2.55 -11.40 0.17
CA LEU A 117 3.81 -10.66 0.20
C LEU A 117 3.80 -9.42 -0.68
N GLU A 118 3.36 -9.54 -1.94
CA GLU A 118 3.28 -8.41 -2.87
C GLU A 118 2.27 -7.35 -2.45
N THR A 119 1.19 -7.74 -1.77
CA THR A 119 0.22 -6.78 -1.21
C THR A 119 0.78 -6.12 0.05
N ASN A 120 1.48 -6.89 0.89
CA ASN A 120 2.08 -6.43 2.12
C ASN A 120 3.24 -5.45 1.85
N LYS A 121 4.09 -5.69 0.84
CA LYS A 121 5.15 -4.75 0.43
C LYS A 121 4.62 -3.33 0.23
N VAL A 122 3.48 -3.20 -0.44
CA VAL A 122 2.83 -1.90 -0.63
C VAL A 122 2.25 -1.35 0.67
N ALA A 123 1.58 -2.19 1.46
CA ALA A 123 0.98 -1.75 2.71
C ALA A 123 2.04 -1.28 3.72
N GLU A 124 3.08 -2.08 3.96
CA GLU A 124 4.20 -1.74 4.84
C GLU A 124 4.96 -0.51 4.33
N GLY A 125 5.11 -0.34 3.01
CA GLY A 125 5.68 0.88 2.44
C GLY A 125 4.86 2.13 2.79
N LEU A 126 3.54 2.05 2.68
CA LEU A 126 2.68 3.17 3.09
C LEU A 126 2.70 3.38 4.60
N HIS A 127 2.75 2.32 5.41
CA HIS A 127 2.84 2.42 6.88
C HIS A 127 4.13 3.08 7.32
N LEU A 128 5.27 2.69 6.75
CA LEU A 128 6.54 3.33 7.07
C LEU A 128 6.53 4.83 6.72
N LEU A 129 5.94 5.21 5.59
CA LEU A 129 5.79 6.63 5.24
C LEU A 129 4.86 7.38 6.20
N ILE A 130 3.78 6.73 6.66
CA ILE A 130 2.89 7.28 7.69
C ILE A 130 3.66 7.48 8.99
N ASP A 131 4.42 6.49 9.44
CA ASP A 131 5.22 6.57 10.67
C ASP A 131 6.24 7.70 10.60
N ILE A 132 6.97 7.84 9.49
CA ILE A 132 7.91 8.95 9.27
C ILE A 132 7.20 10.30 9.33
N LEU A 133 6.02 10.43 8.70
CA LEU A 133 5.26 11.67 8.71
C LEU A 133 4.67 11.99 10.09
N LEU A 134 4.27 10.99 10.87
CA LEU A 134 3.86 11.17 12.27
C LEU A 134 5.00 11.79 13.09
N GLU A 135 6.23 11.27 12.96
CA GLU A 135 7.42 11.81 13.63
C GLU A 135 7.75 13.26 13.19
N LEU A 136 7.39 13.63 11.96
CA LEU A 136 7.52 15.00 11.45
C LEU A 136 6.38 15.94 11.90
N GLY A 137 5.42 15.45 12.68
CA GLY A 137 4.32 16.23 13.25
C GLY A 137 3.07 16.34 12.37
N TYR A 138 2.90 15.42 11.41
CA TYR A 138 1.66 15.28 10.65
C TYR A 138 0.70 14.35 11.40
N PHE A 139 -0.61 14.54 11.25
CA PHE A 139 -1.62 13.65 11.83
C PHE A 139 -2.55 13.12 10.76
N PHE A 140 -3.10 11.92 10.99
CA PHE A 140 -3.92 11.23 9.99
C PHE A 140 -5.29 10.84 10.55
N THR A 141 -6.32 11.03 9.74
CA THR A 141 -7.59 10.31 9.93
C THR A 141 -7.63 9.18 8.93
N SER A 142 -7.64 7.94 9.42
CA SER A 142 -7.50 6.76 8.58
C SER A 142 -8.58 5.72 8.85
N LYS A 143 -8.73 4.80 7.90
CA LYS A 143 -9.56 3.59 8.03
C LYS A 143 -8.65 2.38 7.99
N VAL A 144 -8.67 1.57 9.04
CA VAL A 144 -7.92 0.32 9.11
C VAL A 144 -8.79 -0.84 8.63
N SER A 145 -8.25 -1.69 7.75
CA SER A 145 -8.95 -2.89 7.31
C SER A 145 -9.08 -3.91 8.46
N LYS A 146 -10.20 -4.65 8.50
CA LYS A 146 -10.48 -5.58 9.61
C LYS A 146 -9.48 -6.74 9.74
N GLY A 147 -8.75 -7.09 8.68
CA GLY A 147 -7.81 -8.22 8.64
C GLY A 147 -8.49 -9.56 8.95
N VAL A 148 -8.83 -10.36 7.93
CA VAL A 148 -9.50 -11.66 8.13
C VAL A 148 -8.51 -12.80 7.91
N ASN A 149 -8.44 -13.77 8.83
CA ASN A 149 -7.57 -14.96 8.73
C ASN A 149 -6.06 -14.64 8.64
N GLY A 150 -5.55 -13.84 9.57
CA GLY A 150 -4.13 -13.47 9.63
C GLY A 150 -3.69 -12.50 8.54
N PHE A 151 -4.62 -11.92 7.77
CA PHE A 151 -4.28 -10.90 6.78
C PHE A 151 -3.83 -9.61 7.47
N GLN A 152 -2.73 -9.04 6.98
CA GLN A 152 -2.21 -7.77 7.50
C GLN A 152 -3.28 -6.68 7.43
N ARG A 153 -3.43 -5.95 8.54
CA ARG A 153 -4.31 -4.79 8.60
C ARG A 153 -3.70 -3.69 7.77
N ILE A 154 -4.50 -3.14 6.84
CA ILE A 154 -4.04 -2.08 5.94
C ILE A 154 -4.73 -0.80 6.39
N GLU A 155 -3.93 0.11 6.92
CA GLU A 155 -4.32 1.49 7.12
C GLU A 155 -4.48 2.24 5.79
N THR A 156 -5.61 2.92 5.63
CA THR A 156 -5.90 3.78 4.48
C THR A 156 -6.23 5.17 4.99
N VAL A 157 -5.29 6.09 4.86
CA VAL A 157 -5.45 7.51 5.21
C VAL A 157 -6.58 8.12 4.38
N LYS A 158 -7.41 8.94 5.01
CA LYS A 158 -8.51 9.68 4.39
C LYS A 158 -8.31 11.19 4.47
N ILE A 159 -7.65 11.65 5.53
CA ILE A 159 -7.36 13.05 5.77
C ILE A 159 -5.94 13.14 6.35
N ILE A 160 -5.15 14.09 5.87
CA ILE A 160 -3.84 14.47 6.40
C ILE A 160 -3.99 15.85 7.04
N HIS A 161 -3.60 15.98 8.30
CA HIS A 161 -3.61 17.25 9.02
C HIS A 161 -2.19 17.74 9.20
N THR A 162 -1.98 19.02 8.90
CA THR A 162 -0.75 19.76 9.16
C THR A 162 -1.07 20.96 10.05
N LYS A 163 -0.05 21.69 10.51
CA LYS A 163 -0.26 22.90 11.33
C LYS A 163 -1.12 23.96 10.64
N ASN A 164 -1.02 24.07 9.31
CA ASN A 164 -1.59 25.19 8.56
C ASN A 164 -2.70 24.76 7.60
N ARG A 165 -2.83 23.45 7.33
CA ARG A 165 -3.65 22.92 6.24
C ARG A 165 -4.11 21.50 6.50
N THR A 166 -5.29 21.16 5.96
CA THR A 166 -5.82 19.81 5.94
C THR A 166 -6.01 19.34 4.49
N PHE A 167 -5.45 18.18 4.16
CA PHE A 167 -5.65 17.53 2.86
C PHE A 167 -6.74 16.48 2.99
N ASN A 168 -7.87 16.68 2.31
CA ASN A 168 -8.95 15.70 2.27
C ASN A 168 -8.68 14.61 1.22
N ARG A 169 -9.58 13.62 1.13
CA ARG A 169 -9.45 12.50 0.19
C ARG A 169 -9.24 12.92 -1.26
N LYS A 170 -9.98 13.93 -1.74
CA LYS A 170 -9.94 14.40 -3.13
C LYS A 170 -8.57 15.04 -3.41
N MET A 171 -8.11 15.90 -2.50
CA MET A 171 -6.79 16.53 -2.60
C MET A 171 -5.66 15.49 -2.57
N ILE A 172 -5.77 14.47 -1.72
CA ILE A 172 -4.84 13.33 -1.69
C ILE A 172 -4.81 12.61 -3.05
N GLU A 173 -5.96 12.43 -3.69
CA GLU A 173 -6.06 11.79 -5.01
C GLU A 173 -5.40 12.63 -6.10
N GLU A 174 -5.71 13.92 -6.16
CA GLU A 174 -5.24 14.89 -7.17
C GLU A 174 -3.72 15.13 -7.03
N ILE A 175 -3.29 15.72 -5.91
CA ILE A 175 -1.88 16.02 -5.61
C ILE A 175 -1.04 14.75 -5.67
N GLY A 176 -1.58 13.64 -5.15
CA GLY A 176 -0.88 12.36 -5.14
C GLY A 176 -0.65 11.78 -6.53
N GLN A 177 -1.58 11.94 -7.46
CA GLN A 177 -1.40 11.50 -8.84
C GLN A 177 -0.38 12.37 -9.57
N GLU A 178 -0.44 13.68 -9.37
CA GLU A 178 0.49 14.63 -9.99
C GLU A 178 1.92 14.42 -9.49
N ALA A 179 2.09 14.29 -8.18
CA ALA A 179 3.39 13.99 -7.57
C ALA A 179 3.94 12.66 -8.07
N ASN A 180 3.10 11.61 -8.17
CA ASN A 180 3.54 10.33 -8.71
C ASN A 180 3.95 10.43 -10.19
N ALA A 181 3.19 11.14 -11.00
CA ALA A 181 3.49 11.33 -12.42
C ALA A 181 4.81 12.09 -12.63
N PHE A 182 5.04 13.16 -11.85
CA PHE A 182 6.31 13.89 -11.84
C PHE A 182 7.48 12.96 -11.47
N LEU A 183 7.41 12.32 -10.30
CA LEU A 183 8.46 11.43 -9.83
C LEU A 183 8.74 10.27 -10.79
N PHE A 184 7.71 9.73 -11.43
CA PHE A 184 7.86 8.68 -12.44
C PHE A 184 8.56 9.17 -13.70
N LYS A 185 8.31 10.42 -14.12
CA LYS A 185 9.01 11.05 -15.24
C LYS A 185 10.50 11.29 -14.93
N GLU A 186 10.80 11.65 -13.69
CA GLU A 186 12.18 11.85 -13.23
C GLU A 186 12.98 10.55 -13.13
N LEU A 187 12.35 9.37 -13.20
CA LEU A 187 13.05 8.08 -13.24
C LEU A 187 13.89 7.93 -14.52
N SER A 188 15.21 8.06 -14.36
CA SER A 188 16.19 8.03 -15.44
C SER A 188 16.27 6.65 -16.11
N THR A 189 16.93 6.59 -17.27
CA THR A 189 17.26 5.32 -17.93
C THR A 189 18.33 4.53 -17.16
N GLU A 190 19.12 5.20 -16.31
CA GLU A 190 20.30 4.65 -15.63
C GLU A 190 19.99 3.83 -14.37
N GLY A 191 18.71 3.64 -14.03
CA GLY A 191 18.30 2.69 -12.97
C GLY A 191 17.92 3.34 -11.64
N ARG A 192 18.34 4.59 -11.41
CA ARG A 192 18.08 5.33 -10.17
C ARG A 192 17.85 6.82 -10.46
N SER A 193 17.07 7.47 -9.61
CA SER A 193 16.89 8.92 -9.62
C SER A 193 16.90 9.49 -8.23
N GLN A 194 17.56 10.62 -8.08
CA GLN A 194 17.66 11.33 -6.82
C GLN A 194 16.87 12.64 -6.92
N ILE A 195 16.00 12.88 -5.94
CA ILE A 195 15.18 14.08 -5.85
C ILE A 195 15.66 14.90 -4.65
N CYS A 196 16.25 16.06 -4.94
CA CYS A 196 16.76 16.98 -3.92
C CYS A 196 15.66 17.44 -2.97
N VAL A 197 16.05 17.74 -1.72
CA VAL A 197 15.18 18.31 -0.69
C VAL A 197 14.52 19.60 -1.21
N LYS A 198 13.23 19.79 -0.93
CA LYS A 198 12.42 20.94 -1.35
C LYS A 198 12.45 21.16 -2.88
N ASN A 199 12.33 20.09 -3.65
CA ASN A 199 12.17 20.17 -5.09
C ASN A 199 10.97 21.07 -5.45
N GLN A 200 11.19 22.04 -6.34
CA GLN A 200 10.24 23.12 -6.62
C GLN A 200 8.90 22.60 -7.15
N GLU A 201 8.94 21.60 -8.03
CA GLU A 201 7.75 21.00 -8.62
C GLU A 201 6.90 20.30 -7.56
N LEU A 202 7.50 19.46 -6.71
CA LEU A 202 6.79 18.80 -5.61
C LEU A 202 6.24 19.79 -4.59
N GLN A 203 6.98 20.86 -4.28
CA GLN A 203 6.53 21.87 -3.33
C GLN A 203 5.39 22.73 -3.91
N GLY A 204 5.41 23.01 -5.22
CA GLY A 204 4.32 23.71 -5.91
C GLY A 204 2.97 23.01 -5.72
N LEU A 205 2.96 21.67 -5.84
CA LEU A 205 1.75 20.84 -5.67
C LEU A 205 1.15 20.91 -4.25
N LEU A 206 1.92 21.29 -3.24
CA LEU A 206 1.46 21.39 -1.85
C LEU A 206 0.97 22.80 -1.48
N CYS A 207 1.27 23.80 -2.32
CA CYS A 207 0.94 25.20 -2.09
C CYS A 207 -0.42 25.64 -2.67
N GLU A 208 -0.96 24.91 -3.65
CA GLU A 208 -2.34 25.09 -4.17
C GLU A 208 -3.37 24.51 -3.24
#